data_AF-A0A0W1RFJ1-F1
#
_entry.id   AF-A0A0W1RFJ1-F1
#
_cell.length_a   1.000
_cell.length_b   1.000
_cell.length_c   1.000
_cell.angle_alpha   90.00
_cell.angle_beta   90.00
_cell.angle_gamma   90.00
#
_symmetry.space_group_name_H-M   'P 1'
#
loop_
_entity.id
_entity.type
_entity.pdbx_description
1 polymer ?
#
loop_
_entity_poly.entity_id
_entity_poly.type
_entity_poly.pdbx_seq_one_letter_code
_entity_poly.pdbx_strand_id
1 'polypeptide(L)'
;MLALLSTVAYGVWAALAQVASRKLSPELTVVISCSFAAVTIGAYILHNGGQVPRSASGLAFALLTGLALSIAMLSFYRGVEIGSTAIVSPIVALYFVVAAILGVVFFEETLHMNDFVGIGFAIASIVLISQ
;
A
#
# COMPACT_ATOMS: atom_id res chain seq x y z
N MET A 1 -7.18 14.84 9.60
CA MET A 1 -8.25 13.93 10.08
C MET A 1 -8.40 12.69 9.19
N LEU A 2 -8.58 12.84 7.87
CA LEU A 2 -8.73 11.69 6.95
C LEU A 2 -7.51 10.76 6.94
N ALA A 3 -6.28 11.30 6.95
CA ALA A 3 -5.06 10.49 6.98
C ALA A 3 -4.99 9.58 8.22
N LEU A 4 -5.39 10.06 9.40
CA LEU A 4 -5.43 9.27 10.62
C LEU A 4 -6.45 8.13 10.53
N LEU A 5 -7.63 8.41 9.95
CA LEU A 5 -8.63 7.38 9.70
C LEU A 5 -8.10 6.31 8.75
N SER A 6 -7.42 6.71 7.67
CA SER A 6 -6.75 5.78 6.77
C SER A 6 -5.70 4.94 7.50
N THR A 7 -4.85 5.55 8.34
CA THR A 7 -3.85 4.83 9.12
C THR A 7 -4.48 3.76 10.02
N VAL A 8 -5.57 4.11 10.73
CA VAL A 8 -6.31 3.15 11.57
C VAL A 8 -6.89 2.03 10.72
N ALA A 9 -7.53 2.36 9.59
CA ALA A 9 -8.11 1.36 8.68
C ALA A 9 -7.05 0.42 8.10
N TYR A 10 -5.89 0.94 7.69
CA TYR A 10 -4.75 0.13 7.24
C TYR A 10 -4.20 -0.77 8.35
N GLY A 11 -4.13 -0.28 9.59
CA GLY A 11 -3.71 -1.10 10.75
C GLY A 11 -4.67 -2.27 11.01
N VAL A 12 -5.99 -2.00 11.02
CA VAL A 12 -7.02 -3.04 11.16
C VAL A 12 -6.97 -4.02 9.99
N TRP A 13 -6.84 -3.53 8.76
CA TRP A 13 -6.68 -4.36 7.57
C TRP A 13 -5.48 -5.29 7.70
N ALA A 14 -4.30 -4.79 8.09
CA ALA A 14 -3.09 -5.61 8.21
C ALA A 14 -3.27 -6.75 9.22
N ALA A 15 -3.89 -6.48 10.37
CA ALA A 15 -4.19 -7.49 11.38
C ALA A 15 -5.17 -8.56 10.86
N LEU A 16 -6.27 -8.14 10.24
CA LEU A 16 -7.27 -9.07 9.68
C LEU A 16 -6.70 -9.90 8.54
N ALA A 17 -5.91 -9.28 7.67
CA ALA A 17 -5.32 -9.95 6.52
C ALA A 17 -4.26 -10.97 6.95
N GLN A 18 -3.50 -10.68 8.01
CA GLN A 18 -2.61 -11.67 8.61
C GLN A 18 -3.37 -12.88 9.16
N VAL A 19 -4.50 -12.66 9.85
CA VAL A 19 -5.34 -13.76 10.36
C VAL A 19 -5.93 -14.59 9.20
N ALA A 20 -6.37 -13.93 8.13
CA ALA A 20 -6.90 -14.60 6.95
C ALA A 20 -5.82 -15.43 6.23
N SER A 21 -4.63 -14.87 5.99
CA SER A 21 -3.49 -15.56 5.36
C SER A 21 -2.89 -16.70 6.18
N ARG A 22 -3.26 -16.85 7.46
CA ARG A 22 -2.93 -18.05 8.25
C ARG A 22 -3.94 -19.18 8.08
N LYS A 23 -5.17 -18.86 7.67
CA LYS A 23 -6.27 -19.82 7.50
C LYS A 23 -6.46 -20.23 6.03
N LEU A 24 -6.10 -19.35 5.11
CA LEU A 24 -6.06 -19.54 3.67
C LEU A 24 -4.63 -19.32 3.19
N SER A 25 -4.26 -19.80 1.99
CA SER A 25 -2.99 -19.38 1.41
C SER A 25 -2.99 -17.85 1.20
N PRO A 26 -1.83 -17.17 1.30
CA PRO A 26 -1.78 -15.72 1.13
C PRO A 26 -2.25 -15.27 -0.25
N GLU A 27 -1.97 -16.06 -1.30
CA GLU A 27 -2.41 -15.76 -2.66
C GLU A 27 -3.94 -15.72 -2.75
N LEU A 28 -4.63 -16.70 -2.15
CA LEU A 28 -6.09 -16.72 -2.11
C LEU A 28 -6.66 -15.58 -1.26
N THR A 29 -6.01 -15.27 -0.13
CA THR A 29 -6.42 -14.16 0.74
C THR A 29 -6.38 -12.82 0.00
N VAL A 30 -5.31 -12.58 -0.77
CA VAL A 30 -5.16 -11.37 -1.60
C VAL A 30 -6.24 -11.33 -2.68
N VAL A 31 -6.43 -12.41 -3.43
CA VAL A 31 -7.43 -12.46 -4.51
C VAL A 31 -8.83 -12.16 -3.98
N ILE A 32 -9.24 -12.80 -2.89
CA ILE A 32 -10.56 -12.60 -2.28
C ILE A 32 -10.71 -11.17 -1.75
N SER A 33 -9.72 -10.67 -1.00
CA SER A 33 -9.77 -9.34 -0.39
C SER A 33 -9.80 -8.23 -1.43
N CYS A 34 -8.95 -8.32 -2.47
CA CYS A 34 -8.92 -7.35 -3.57
C CYS A 34 -10.20 -7.41 -4.40
N SER A 35 -10.76 -8.60 -4.65
CA SER A 35 -12.04 -8.74 -5.36
C SER A 35 -13.17 -8.10 -4.58
N PHE A 36 -13.24 -8.33 -3.27
CA PHE A 36 -14.25 -7.71 -2.40
C PHE A 36 -14.08 -6.19 -2.32
N ALA A 37 -12.85 -5.69 -2.23
CA ALA A 37 -12.55 -4.26 -2.31
C ALA A 37 -12.99 -3.66 -3.65
N ALA A 38 -12.73 -4.33 -4.77
CA ALA A 38 -13.16 -3.87 -6.09
C ALA A 38 -14.69 -3.80 -6.21
N VAL A 39 -15.41 -4.81 -5.70
CA VAL A 39 -16.89 -4.81 -5.68
C VAL A 39 -17.43 -3.66 -4.84
N THR A 40 -16.91 -3.45 -3.63
CA THR A 40 -17.39 -2.40 -2.72
C THR A 40 -17.09 -0.99 -3.25
N ILE A 41 -15.89 -0.77 -3.81
CA ILE A 41 -15.54 0.50 -4.47
C ILE A 41 -16.38 0.70 -5.74
N GLY A 42 -16.61 -0.36 -6.54
CA GLY A 42 -17.47 -0.31 -7.71
C GLY A 42 -18.91 0.07 -7.38
N ALA A 43 -19.48 -0.52 -6.32
CA ALA A 43 -20.81 -0.16 -5.82
C ALA A 43 -20.89 1.31 -5.37
N TYR A 44 -19.85 1.81 -4.69
CA TYR A 44 -19.74 3.22 -4.30
C TYR A 44 -19.69 4.16 -5.52
N ILE A 45 -18.93 3.81 -6.55
CA ILE A 45 -18.86 4.58 -7.81
C ILE A 45 -20.24 4.63 -8.48
N LEU A 46 -20.91 3.49 -8.61
CA LEU A 46 -22.25 3.40 -9.22
C LEU A 46 -23.28 4.23 -8.45
N HIS A 47 -23.26 4.14 -7.11
CA HIS A 47 -24.14 4.93 -6.24
C HIS A 47 -23.96 6.45 -6.45
N ASN A 48 -22.73 6.90 -6.67
CA ASN A 48 -22.41 8.32 -6.84
C ASN A 48 -22.49 8.80 -8.31
N GLY A 49 -22.99 7.97 -9.23
CA GLY A 49 -23.12 8.33 -10.64
C GLY A 49 -21.77 8.45 -11.38
N GLY A 50 -20.75 7.73 -10.92
CA GLY A 50 -19.41 7.78 -11.50
C GLY A 50 -19.38 7.38 -12.97
N GLN A 51 -18.62 8.13 -13.76
CA GLN A 51 -18.47 7.89 -15.20
C GLN A 51 -17.29 6.95 -15.47
N VAL A 52 -17.43 6.06 -16.45
CA VAL A 52 -16.33 5.21 -16.91
C VAL A 52 -15.27 6.10 -17.60
N PRO A 53 -14.00 6.06 -17.18
CA PRO A 53 -12.94 6.85 -17.79
C PRO A 53 -12.78 6.51 -19.27
N ARG A 54 -12.70 7.53 -20.13
CA ARG A 54 -12.40 7.36 -21.57
C ARG A 54 -10.91 7.50 -21.90
N SER A 55 -10.06 7.68 -20.89
CA SER A 55 -8.62 7.90 -21.08
C SER A 55 -7.86 6.58 -21.18
N ALA A 56 -7.35 6.26 -22.37
CA ALA A 56 -6.52 5.08 -22.59
C ALA A 56 -5.22 5.12 -21.77
N SER A 57 -4.62 6.31 -21.60
CA SER A 57 -3.44 6.47 -20.74
C SER A 57 -3.79 6.26 -19.27
N GLY A 58 -4.95 6.77 -18.81
CA GLY A 58 -5.46 6.52 -17.46
C GLY A 58 -5.67 5.04 -17.18
N LEU A 59 -6.21 4.30 -18.15
CA LEU A 59 -6.36 2.85 -18.04
C LEU A 59 -5.00 2.13 -17.96
N ALA A 60 -4.03 2.54 -18.77
CA ALA A 60 -2.68 1.96 -18.73
C ALA A 60 -2.01 2.17 -17.37
N PHE A 61 -2.05 3.38 -16.82
CA PHE A 61 -1.53 3.64 -15.48
C PHE A 61 -2.29 2.88 -14.39
N ALA A 62 -3.61 2.76 -14.48
CA ALA A 62 -4.40 1.95 -13.55
C ALA A 62 -3.97 0.47 -13.56
N LEU A 63 -3.73 -0.11 -14.73
CA LEU A 63 -3.22 -1.48 -14.86
C LEU A 63 -1.81 -1.62 -14.27
N LEU A 64 -0.93 -0.63 -14.49
CA LEU A 64 0.39 -0.60 -13.87
C LEU A 64 0.30 -0.51 -12.34
N THR A 65 -0.65 0.26 -11.79
CA THR A 65 -0.86 0.29 -10.33
C THR A 65 -1.30 -1.07 -9.79
N GLY A 66 -2.19 -1.77 -10.51
CA GLY A 66 -2.62 -3.12 -10.14
C GLY A 66 -1.48 -4.14 -10.18
N LEU A 67 -0.60 -4.05 -11.18
CA LEU A 67 0.59 -4.89 -11.27
C LEU A 67 1.54 -4.63 -10.11
N ALA A 68 1.85 -3.35 -9.84
CA ALA A 68 2.70 -2.96 -8.71
C ALA A 68 2.12 -3.42 -7.36
N LEU A 69 0.80 -3.28 -7.17
CA LEU A 69 0.10 -3.73 -5.96
C LEU A 69 0.19 -5.26 -5.82
N SER A 70 0.06 -6.00 -6.91
CA SER A 70 0.17 -7.46 -6.90
C SER A 70 1.56 -7.91 -6.46
N ILE A 71 2.61 -7.31 -7.03
CA ILE A 71 4.01 -7.58 -6.64
C ILE A 71 4.25 -7.21 -5.17
N ALA A 72 3.72 -6.07 -4.73
CA ALA A 72 3.86 -5.60 -3.35
C ALA A 72 3.18 -6.54 -2.36
N MET A 73 1.94 -6.97 -2.63
CA MET A 73 1.20 -7.88 -1.76
C MET A 73 1.87 -9.25 -1.68
N LEU A 74 2.25 -9.85 -2.81
CA LEU A 74 2.94 -11.14 -2.82
C LEU A 74 4.25 -11.07 -2.03
N SER A 75 5.07 -10.05 -2.29
CA SER A 75 6.34 -9.85 -1.56
C SER A 75 6.11 -9.62 -0.05
N PHE A 76 5.09 -8.83 0.31
CA PHE A 76 4.74 -8.56 1.71
C PHE A 76 4.35 -9.83 2.46
N TYR A 77 3.43 -10.63 1.91
CA TYR A 77 3.00 -11.85 2.58
C TYR A 77 4.12 -12.89 2.66
N ARG A 78 4.91 -13.05 1.59
CA ARG A 78 6.10 -13.92 1.65
C ARG A 78 7.11 -13.45 2.70
N GLY A 79 7.33 -12.14 2.81
CA GLY A 79 8.16 -11.58 3.88
C GLY A 79 7.60 -11.88 5.27
N VAL A 80 6.29 -11.76 5.46
CA VAL A 80 5.60 -12.08 6.72
C VAL A 80 5.63 -13.57 7.05
N GLU A 81 5.65 -14.46 6.06
CA GLU A 81 5.79 -15.91 6.29
C GLU A 81 7.21 -16.30 6.74
N ILE A 82 8.24 -15.68 6.15
CA ILE A 82 9.64 -15.99 6.43
C ILE A 82 10.14 -15.26 7.70
N GLY A 83 9.58 -14.09 7.98
CA GLY A 83 9.98 -13.21 9.08
C GLY A 83 8.84 -12.87 10.05
N SER A 84 9.02 -11.77 10.79
CA SER A 84 8.00 -11.26 11.70
C SER A 84 7.22 -10.11 11.05
N THR A 85 5.89 -10.14 11.17
CA THR A 85 5.03 -9.01 10.77
C THR A 85 5.43 -7.70 11.46
N ALA A 86 5.92 -7.78 12.71
CA ALA A 86 6.40 -6.62 13.46
C ALA A 86 7.64 -5.95 12.83
N ILE A 87 8.38 -6.67 11.98
CA ILE A 87 9.56 -6.14 11.27
C ILE A 87 9.19 -5.78 9.83
N VAL A 88 8.48 -6.68 9.13
CA VAL A 88 8.15 -6.51 7.70
C VAL A 88 7.19 -5.34 7.48
N SER A 89 6.18 -5.17 8.34
CA SER A 89 5.18 -4.11 8.16
C SER A 89 5.76 -2.70 8.31
N PRO A 90 6.58 -2.40 9.32
CA PRO A 90 7.26 -1.11 9.40
C PRO A 90 8.17 -0.84 8.20
N ILE A 91 8.94 -1.84 7.72
CA ILE A 91 9.79 -1.66 6.53
C ILE A 91 8.94 -1.30 5.31
N VAL A 92 7.83 -2.02 5.08
CA VAL A 92 6.92 -1.70 3.97
C VAL A 92 6.27 -0.34 4.13
N ALA A 93 6.01 0.11 5.35
CA ALA A 93 5.46 1.45 5.60
C ALA A 93 6.37 2.58 5.10
N LEU A 94 7.66 2.33 4.85
CA LEU A 94 8.57 3.28 4.17
C LEU A 94 8.32 3.44 2.66
N TYR A 95 7.28 2.82 2.09
CA TYR A 95 6.95 3.02 0.67
C TYR A 95 6.80 4.51 0.30
N PHE A 96 6.44 5.37 1.25
CA PHE A 96 6.37 6.82 1.02
C PHE A 96 7.73 7.43 0.64
N VAL A 97 8.84 6.85 1.10
CA VAL A 97 10.20 7.29 0.71
C VAL A 97 10.44 7.00 -0.77
N VAL A 98 10.05 5.81 -1.23
CA VAL A 98 10.11 5.46 -2.65
C VAL A 98 9.20 6.37 -3.46
N ALA A 99 7.98 6.64 -2.97
CA ALA A 99 7.05 7.56 -3.62
C ALA A 99 7.63 8.98 -3.72
N ALA A 100 8.28 9.50 -2.67
CA ALA A 100 8.92 10.81 -2.68
C ALA A 100 10.08 10.88 -3.70
N ILE A 101 10.91 9.84 -3.80
CA ILE A 101 11.98 9.76 -4.80
C ILE A 101 11.38 9.76 -6.22
N LEU A 102 10.34 8.96 -6.46
CA LEU A 102 9.67 8.92 -7.75
C LEU A 102 9.01 10.28 -8.08
N GLY A 103 8.43 10.94 -7.07
CA GLY A 103 7.92 12.31 -7.10
C GLY A 103 8.94 13.30 -7.66
N VAL A 104 10.12 13.33 -7.06
CA VAL A 104 11.21 14.21 -7.50
C VAL A 104 11.70 13.87 -8.91
N VAL A 105 11.89 12.58 -9.20
CA VAL A 105 12.52 12.13 -10.46
C VAL A 105 11.58 12.27 -11.67
N PHE A 106 10.30 11.93 -11.51
CA PHE A 106 9.36 11.82 -12.63
C PHE A 106 8.29 12.90 -12.64
N PHE A 107 8.00 13.53 -11.49
CA PHE A 107 6.91 14.49 -11.35
C PHE A 107 7.40 15.91 -11.01
N GLU A 108 8.72 16.14 -11.06
CA GLU A 108 9.36 17.43 -10.77
C GLU A 108 8.99 18.00 -9.39
N GLU A 109 8.64 17.12 -8.43
CA GLU A 109 8.34 17.54 -7.07
C GLU A 109 9.60 18.06 -6.38
N THR A 110 9.44 19.11 -5.57
CA THR A 110 10.54 19.68 -4.79
C THR A 110 10.41 19.25 -3.33
N LEU A 111 11.46 18.61 -2.81
CA LEU A 111 11.54 18.25 -1.38
C LEU A 111 12.21 19.39 -0.60
N HIS A 112 11.61 19.75 0.52
CA HIS A 112 12.19 20.70 1.46
C HIS A 112 13.11 20.00 2.46
N MET A 113 13.96 20.78 3.13
CA MET A 113 14.89 20.25 4.15
C MET A 113 14.16 19.43 5.22
N ASN A 114 12.95 19.82 5.60
CA ASN A 114 12.14 19.11 6.58
C ASN A 114 11.74 17.70 6.12
N ASP A 115 11.50 17.50 4.81
CA ASP A 115 11.14 16.20 4.25
C ASP A 115 12.31 15.23 4.35
N PHE A 116 13.52 15.70 4.05
CA PHE A 116 14.75 14.90 4.20
C PHE A 116 14.98 14.50 5.66
N VAL A 117 14.79 15.42 6.60
CA VAL A 117 14.92 15.15 8.04
C VAL A 117 13.86 14.13 8.48
N GLY A 118 12.61 14.28 8.04
CA GLY A 118 11.52 13.35 8.33
C GLY A 118 11.77 11.94 7.80
N ILE A 119 12.22 11.84 6.54
CA ILE A 119 12.64 10.57 5.92
C ILE A 119 13.79 9.94 6.72
N GLY A 120 14.78 10.74 7.12
CA GLY A 120 15.90 10.28 7.96
C GLY A 120 15.43 9.69 9.29
N PHE A 121 14.52 10.35 9.99
CA PHE A 121 13.94 9.83 11.23
C PHE A 121 13.11 8.56 11.02
N ALA A 122 12.35 8.49 9.92
CA ALA A 122 11.58 7.30 9.60
C ALA A 122 12.49 6.08 9.34
N ILE A 123 13.58 6.27 8.59
CA ILE A 123 14.57 5.22 8.33
C ILE A 123 15.24 4.79 9.66
N ALA A 124 15.65 5.74 10.50
CA ALA A 124 16.26 5.44 11.80
C ALA A 124 15.33 4.61 12.68
N SER A 125 14.04 4.97 12.76
CA SER A 125 13.03 4.20 13.49
C SER A 125 12.97 2.73 13.05
N ILE A 126 12.98 2.48 11.74
CA ILE A 126 12.96 1.12 11.19
C ILE A 126 14.23 0.35 11.54
N VAL A 127 15.40 0.99 11.42
CA VAL A 127 16.67 0.36 11.80
C VAL A 127 16.59 -0.11 13.26
N LEU A 128 16.11 0.75 14.18
CA LEU A 128 15.94 0.36 15.59
C LEU A 128 14.92 -0.77 15.79
N ILE A 129 13.79 -0.77 15.07
CA ILE A 129 12.75 -1.80 15.19
C ILE A 129 13.22 -3.15 14.61
N SER A 130 14.11 -3.12 13.63
CA SER A 130 14.59 -4.33 12.92
C SER A 130 15.72 -5.09 13.63
N GLN A 131 16.20 -4.59 14.77
CA GLN A 131 17.21 -5.24 15.63
C GLN A 131 16.52 -6.12 16.68
#